data_AF-A0A969NVK1-F1
#
_entry.id   AF-A0A969NVK1-F1
#
_cell.length_a   1.000
_cell.length_b   1.000
_cell.length_c   1.000
_cell.angle_alpha   90.00
_cell.angle_beta   90.00
_cell.angle_gamma   90.00
#
_symmetry.space_group_name_H-M   'P 1'
#
loop_
_entity.id
_entity.type
_entity.pdbx_description
1 polymer ?
#
loop_
_entity_poly.entity_id
_entity_poly.type
_entity_poly.pdbx_seq_one_letter_code
_entity_poly.pdbx_strand_id
1 'polypeptide(L)'
;MTHIATTKVRTIDLSDAIPDITANIILDSAEHYQLPSDIFEDVILQAVNDVIDDFAQNPDHYLKPHHYSAINCIADEYLNS
;
A
#
# COMPACT_ATOMS: atom_id res chain seq x y z
N MET A 1 1.61 0.36 37.27
CA MET A 1 2.58 0.97 36.33
C MET A 1 2.03 0.74 34.93
N THR A 2 1.51 1.78 34.31
CA THR A 2 0.85 1.69 33.00
C THR A 2 1.93 1.89 31.93
N HIS A 3 2.32 0.82 31.23
CA HIS A 3 3.20 0.93 30.07
C HIS A 3 2.44 1.62 28.94
N ILE A 4 2.72 2.90 28.72
CA ILE A 4 2.25 3.63 27.56
C ILE A 4 3.17 3.19 26.41
N ALA A 5 2.75 2.16 25.66
CA ALA A 5 3.41 1.81 24.42
C ALA A 5 3.24 2.99 23.45
N THR A 6 4.31 3.74 23.21
CA THR A 6 4.33 4.74 22.15
C THR A 6 4.24 4.00 20.83
N THR A 7 3.05 3.95 20.25
CA THR A 7 2.80 3.39 18.91
C THR A 7 3.62 4.22 17.93
N LYS A 8 4.82 3.73 17.59
CA LYS A 8 5.64 4.32 16.55
C LYS A 8 4.87 4.11 15.25
N VAL A 9 4.18 5.15 14.78
CA VAL A 9 3.51 5.13 13.48
C VAL A 9 4.58 4.76 12.46
N ARG A 10 4.56 3.51 12.00
CA ARG A 10 5.42 3.08 10.91
C ARG A 10 4.75 3.63 9.66
N THR A 11 5.12 4.85 9.29
CA THR A 11 4.78 5.38 7.97
C THR A 11 5.39 4.41 6.96
N ILE A 12 4.54 3.77 6.16
CA ILE A 12 5.02 2.96 5.04
C ILE A 12 5.45 3.98 3.98
N ASP A 13 6.75 4.12 3.79
CA ASP A 13 7.29 4.92 2.70
C ASP A 13 7.32 4.06 1.43
N LEU A 14 6.50 4.43 0.46
CA LEU A 14 6.38 3.74 -0.82
C LEU A 14 6.99 4.58 -1.96
N SER A 15 7.71 5.67 -1.66
CA SER A 15 8.30 6.57 -2.68
C SER A 15 9.09 5.83 -3.74
N ASP A 16 9.78 4.76 -3.35
CA ASP A 16 10.65 3.99 -4.22
C ASP A 16 9.90 2.93 -5.05
N ALA A 17 8.72 2.50 -4.59
CA ALA A 17 7.91 1.46 -5.25
C ALA A 17 6.82 2.03 -6.16
N ILE A 18 6.33 3.24 -5.86
CA ILE A 18 5.28 3.91 -6.64
C ILE A 18 5.69 4.10 -8.11
N PRO A 19 6.91 4.55 -8.46
CA PRO A 19 7.33 4.69 -9.85
C PRO A 19 7.30 3.37 -10.62
N ASP A 20 7.72 2.26 -10.01
CA ASP A 20 7.72 0.93 -10.64
C ASP A 20 6.29 0.41 -10.89
N ILE A 21 5.38 0.62 -9.93
CA ILE A 21 3.96 0.27 -10.09
C ILE A 21 3.34 1.14 -11.19
N THR A 22 3.65 2.44 -11.18
CA THR A 22 3.14 3.41 -12.14
C THR A 22 3.61 3.08 -13.56
N ALA A 23 4.89 2.74 -13.74
CA ALA A 23 5.46 2.37 -15.04
C ALA A 23 4.77 1.17 -15.68
N ASN A 24 4.43 0.13 -14.90
CA ASN A 24 3.72 -1.03 -15.42
C ASN A 24 2.31 -0.69 -15.92
N ILE A 25 1.59 0.17 -15.20
CA ILE A 25 0.22 0.59 -15.57
C ILE A 25 0.27 1.56 -16.77
N ILE A 26 1.30 2.43 -16.83
CA ILE A 26 1.52 3.34 -17.95
C ILE A 26 1.79 2.53 -19.23
N LEU A 27 2.62 1.49 -19.18
CA LEU A 27 2.92 0.64 -20.33
C LEU A 27 1.64 -0.01 -20.88
N ASP A 28 0.83 -0.61 -20.01
CA ASP A 28 -0.45 -1.22 -20.39
C ASP A 28 -1.42 -0.18 -20.97
N SER A 29 -1.47 1.02 -20.39
CA SER A 29 -2.31 2.13 -20.87
C SER A 29 -1.84 2.68 -22.23
N ALA A 30 -0.54 2.86 -22.41
CA ALA A 30 0.05 3.33 -23.67
C ALA A 30 -0.20 2.33 -24.80
N GLU A 31 -0.10 1.03 -24.52
CA GLU A 31 -0.45 -0.04 -25.45
C GLU A 31 -1.94 -0.03 -25.80
N HIS A 32 -2.81 0.12 -24.79
CA HIS A 32 -4.26 0.13 -24.98
C HIS A 32 -4.76 1.33 -25.79
N TYR A 33 -4.26 2.52 -25.47
CA TYR A 33 -4.71 3.78 -26.07
C TYR A 33 -3.90 4.21 -27.29
N GLN A 34 -2.78 3.54 -27.59
CA GLN A 34 -1.82 3.93 -28.65
C GLN A 34 -1.32 5.39 -28.50
N LEU A 35 -1.14 5.83 -27.25
CA LEU A 35 -0.68 7.17 -26.90
C LEU A 35 0.67 7.11 -26.17
N PRO A 36 1.44 8.20 -26.19
CA PRO A 36 2.69 8.29 -25.43
C PRO A 36 2.49 7.97 -23.94
N SER A 37 3.48 7.32 -23.32
CA SER A 37 3.43 6.88 -21.92
C SER A 37 3.41 8.04 -20.92
N ASP A 38 4.14 9.10 -21.23
CA ASP A 38 4.33 10.29 -20.41
C ASP A 38 3.03 11.05 -20.13
N ILE A 39 2.04 10.98 -21.01
CA ILE A 39 0.76 11.67 -20.81
C ILE A 39 -0.13 11.05 -19.73
N PHE A 40 0.17 9.81 -19.31
CA PHE A 40 -0.59 9.10 -18.27
C PHE A 40 0.11 9.11 -16.91
N GLU A 41 1.37 9.52 -16.86
CA GLU A 41 2.23 9.36 -15.68
C GLU A 41 1.65 10.03 -14.43
N ASP A 42 1.30 11.32 -14.54
CA ASP A 42 0.75 12.08 -13.42
C ASP A 42 -0.57 11.50 -12.90
N VAL A 43 -1.45 11.05 -13.81
CA VAL A 43 -2.77 10.52 -13.45
C VAL A 43 -2.65 9.17 -12.76
N ILE A 44 -1.78 8.30 -13.26
CA ILE A 44 -1.54 6.99 -12.66
C ILE A 44 -0.84 7.15 -11.31
N LEU A 45 0.14 8.05 -11.22
CA LEU A 45 0.81 8.37 -9.97
C LEU A 45 -0.19 8.85 -8.91
N GLN A 46 -1.10 9.75 -9.29
CA GLN A 46 -2.17 10.21 -8.41
C GLN A 46 -3.07 9.05 -7.96
N ALA A 47 -3.51 8.20 -8.89
CA ALA A 47 -4.37 7.06 -8.57
C ALA A 47 -3.70 6.07 -7.60
N VAL A 48 -2.39 5.81 -7.75
CA VAL A 48 -1.64 4.95 -6.81
C VAL A 48 -1.58 5.59 -5.42
N ASN A 49 -1.35 6.90 -5.33
CA ASN A 49 -1.38 7.61 -4.04
C ASN A 49 -2.77 7.55 -3.38
N ASP A 50 -3.85 7.75 -4.14
CA ASP A 50 -5.21 7.65 -3.62
C ASP A 50 -5.50 6.25 -3.03
N VAL A 51 -5.03 5.18 -3.69
CA VAL A 51 -5.17 3.80 -3.16
C VAL A 51 -4.40 3.60 -1.85
N ILE A 52 -3.22 4.21 -1.71
CA ILE A 52 -2.42 4.13 -0.47
C ILE A 52 -3.14 4.86 0.66
N ASP A 53 -3.68 6.04 0.38
CA ASP A 53 -4.44 6.83 1.35
C ASP A 53 -5.72 6.09 1.78
N ASP A 54 -6.46 5.51 0.84
CA ASP A 54 -7.66 4.74 1.15
C ASP A 54 -7.34 3.49 2.00
N PHE A 55 -6.25 2.79 1.69
CA PHE A 55 -5.77 1.68 2.53
C PHE A 55 -5.42 2.14 3.95
N ALA A 56 -4.76 3.29 4.09
CA ALA A 56 -4.39 3.83 5.40
C ALA A 56 -5.61 4.24 6.23
N GLN A 57 -6.67 4.75 5.59
CA GLN A 57 -7.91 5.16 6.26
C GLN A 57 -8.80 3.98 6.65
N ASN A 58 -8.86 2.94 5.83
CA ASN A 58 -9.74 1.79 6.06
C ASN A 58 -9.08 0.47 5.63
N PRO A 59 -8.08 -0.02 6.38
CA PRO A 59 -7.35 -1.23 6.02
C PRO A 59 -8.26 -2.48 6.01
N ASP A 60 -9.32 -2.49 6.82
CA ASP A 60 -10.23 -3.63 6.93
C ASP A 60 -10.95 -3.96 5.61
N HIS A 61 -11.12 -2.96 4.73
CA HIS A 61 -11.67 -3.15 3.40
C HIS A 61 -10.75 -3.97 2.49
N TYR A 62 -9.44 -3.87 2.69
CA TYR A 62 -8.42 -4.48 1.83
C TYR A 62 -7.85 -5.78 2.43
N LEU A 63 -7.87 -5.91 3.76
CA LEU A 63 -7.36 -7.08 4.45
C LEU A 63 -8.29 -8.29 4.25
N LYS A 64 -7.71 -9.41 3.81
CA LYS A 64 -8.40 -10.69 3.60
C LYS A 64 -8.25 -11.59 4.83
N PRO A 65 -9.09 -12.62 5.00
CA PRO A 65 -9.05 -13.50 6.17
C PRO A 65 -7.67 -14.07 6.50
N HIS A 66 -6.87 -14.44 5.48
CA HIS A 66 -5.52 -14.97 5.72
C HIS A 66 -4.53 -13.91 6.22
N HIS A 67 -4.71 -12.63 5.91
CA HIS A 67 -3.91 -11.55 6.49
C HIS A 67 -4.17 -11.44 7.98
N TYR A 68 -5.45 -11.48 8.40
CA TYR A 68 -5.81 -11.46 9.82
C TYR A 68 -5.26 -12.69 10.56
N SER A 69 -5.34 -13.88 9.96
CA SER A 69 -4.72 -15.08 10.53
C SER A 69 -3.22 -14.92 10.73
N ALA A 70 -2.51 -14.34 9.75
CA ALA A 70 -1.07 -14.08 9.86
C ALA A 70 -0.76 -13.02 10.93
N ILE A 71 -1.54 -11.93 10.99
CA ILE A 71 -1.39 -10.88 12.02
C ILE A 71 -1.57 -11.47 13.41
N ASN A 72 -2.60 -12.31 13.62
CA ASN A 72 -2.85 -12.96 14.90
C ASN A 72 -1.72 -13.93 15.26
N CYS A 73 -1.22 -14.72 14.31
CA CYS A 73 -0.08 -15.61 14.53
C CYS A 73 1.16 -14.84 15.02
N ILE A 74 1.50 -13.72 14.37
CA ILE A 74 2.63 -12.86 14.76
C ILE A 74 2.42 -12.27 16.16
N ALA A 75 1.20 -11.82 16.46
CA ALA A 75 0.87 -11.26 17.77
C ALA A 75 0.99 -12.32 18.87
N ASP A 76 0.47 -13.53 18.62
CA ASP A 76 0.55 -14.65 19.55
C ASP A 76 2.00 -15.08 19.79
N GLU A 77 2.82 -15.16 18.74
CA GLU A 77 4.26 -15.44 18.86
C GLU A 77 4.97 -14.41 19.74
N TYR A 78 4.69 -13.12 19.53
CA TYR A 78 5.29 -12.03 20.31
C TYR A 78 4.87 -12.06 21.79
N LEU A 79 3.60 -12.34 22.07
CA LEU A 79 3.07 -12.35 23.44
C LEU A 79 3.50 -13.58 24.25
N ASN A 80 3.84 -14.69 23.58
CA ASN A 80 4.27 -15.94 24.21
C ASN A 80 5.80 -16.14 24.21
N SER A 81 6.56 -15.16 23.72
CA SER A 81 8.04 -15.12 23.76
C SER A 81 8.55 -14.31 24.95
#